data_AF-A0A7S4T966-F1
#
_entry.id   AF-A0A7S4T966-F1
#
_cell.length_a   1.000
_cell.length_b   1.000
_cell.length_c   1.000
_cell.angle_alpha   90.00
_cell.angle_beta   90.00
_cell.angle_gamma   90.00
#
_symmetry.space_group_name_H-M   'P 1'
#
loop_
_entity.id
_entity.type
_entity.pdbx_description
1 polymer ?
#
loop_
_entity_poly.entity_id
_entity_poly.type
_entity_poly.pdbx_seq_one_letter_code
_entity_poly.pdbx_strand_id
1 'polypeptide(L)'
;ALSLQRDLYEGFSREDFQAALGSLRAKHAPGSRQFNVERQKLFLTVQSEVLPRHGFQGSPKGVFQMMDALNAFNYSEEFQQLGFALSQLLGLVDSPPPGAEAAAAEEAQEEVREAEEERAPAADVEVTVRHAVREEEVQLTLPSTATMRGVREALAAKLGRPEVLERGRLVRRAGGALTSFKDAEPLGARRSILLVGVDDLQPAAGAAHALTREQALSLQRDLGAGFSAEGFQGKLSELQRLHGTASGKFKAERQKLALSVQREVLPRYGFEGSARGVLDMMQAFAPFNADEEFQAYGAWLEQLIRREAPPPEAEAAPDGPAEPAAAEAPQGAAAAAGE
;
A
#
# COMPACT_ATOMS: atom_id res chain seq x y z
N ALA A 1 -2.45 17.21 24.90
CA ALA A 1 -1.41 16.72 23.97
C ALA A 1 -0.08 17.43 24.19
N LEU A 2 0.05 18.73 23.90
CA LEU A 2 1.32 19.47 24.01
C LEU A 2 1.91 19.48 25.42
N SER A 3 1.12 19.73 26.46
CA SER A 3 1.63 19.68 27.85
C SER A 3 2.23 18.32 28.22
N LEU A 4 1.62 17.22 27.77
CA LEU A 4 2.16 15.88 27.99
C LEU A 4 3.50 15.66 27.26
N GLN A 5 3.61 16.08 26.00
CA GLN A 5 4.88 16.00 25.27
C GLN A 5 5.96 16.87 25.93
N ARG A 6 5.62 18.06 26.46
CA ARG A 6 6.57 18.93 27.17
C ARG A 6 7.09 18.27 28.45
N ASP A 7 6.20 17.69 29.26
CA ASP A 7 6.59 16.98 30.48
C ASP A 7 7.46 15.75 30.18
N LEU A 8 7.13 15.00 29.11
CA LEU A 8 7.98 13.89 28.64
C LEU A 8 9.34 14.40 28.16
N TYR A 9 9.37 15.48 27.39
CA TYR A 9 10.61 16.08 26.89
C TYR A 9 11.50 16.53 28.06
N GLU A 10 10.95 17.25 29.04
CA GLU A 10 11.66 17.67 30.24
C GLU A 10 12.22 16.46 31.01
N GLY A 11 11.38 15.44 31.25
CA GLY A 11 11.79 14.23 31.95
C GLY A 11 12.90 13.46 31.25
N PHE A 12 12.85 13.34 29.92
CA PHE A 12 13.91 12.72 29.13
C PHE A 12 15.14 13.61 28.94
N SER A 13 15.03 14.92 29.12
CA SER A 13 16.15 15.87 28.98
C SER A 13 17.03 15.93 30.22
N ARG A 14 16.60 15.31 31.34
CA ARG A 14 17.38 15.30 32.57
C ARG A 14 18.73 14.61 32.38
N GLU A 15 19.75 15.16 33.01
CA GLU A 15 21.15 14.71 32.88
C GLU A 15 21.33 13.26 33.33
N ASP A 16 20.67 12.85 34.43
CA ASP A 16 20.72 11.48 34.94
C ASP A 16 20.12 10.47 33.96
N PHE A 17 19.00 10.81 33.32
CA PHE A 17 18.41 9.99 32.27
C PHE A 17 19.32 9.87 31.04
N GLN A 18 19.86 11.00 30.55
CA GLN A 18 20.73 11.02 29.37
C GLN A 18 22.05 10.26 29.61
N ALA A 19 22.63 10.37 30.81
CA ALA A 19 23.81 9.59 31.21
C ALA A 19 23.51 8.07 31.26
N ALA A 20 22.33 7.69 31.75
CA ALA A 20 21.90 6.29 31.76
C ALA A 20 21.67 5.76 30.32
N LEU A 21 21.05 6.55 29.45
CA LEU A 21 20.83 6.19 28.04
C LEU A 21 22.16 6.06 27.28
N GLY A 22 23.11 6.97 27.50
CA GLY A 22 24.46 6.89 26.94
C GLY A 22 25.21 5.65 27.41
N SER A 23 25.16 5.35 28.71
CA SER A 23 25.74 4.12 29.29
C SER A 23 25.13 2.87 28.67
N LEU A 24 23.82 2.88 28.41
CA LEU A 24 23.12 1.78 27.79
C LEU A 24 23.58 1.54 26.33
N ARG A 25 23.75 2.61 25.55
CA ARG A 25 24.28 2.56 24.17
C ARG A 25 25.73 2.08 24.11
N ALA A 26 26.54 2.43 25.11
CA ALA A 26 27.92 1.95 25.19
C ALA A 26 28.00 0.45 25.54
N LYS A 27 27.06 -0.04 26.36
CA LYS A 27 27.06 -1.43 26.85
C LYS A 27 26.48 -2.44 25.85
N HIS A 28 25.53 -2.02 25.02
CA HIS A 28 24.82 -2.91 24.11
C HIS A 28 24.80 -2.38 22.69
N ALA A 29 24.95 -3.27 21.71
CA ALA A 29 24.83 -2.91 20.31
C ALA A 29 23.43 -2.31 20.02
N PRO A 30 23.35 -1.17 19.32
CA PRO A 30 22.07 -0.60 18.89
C PRO A 30 21.22 -1.64 18.17
N GLY A 31 19.93 -1.70 18.52
CA GLY A 31 18.97 -2.66 17.95
C GLY A 31 19.01 -4.08 18.54
N SER A 32 20.00 -4.41 19.39
CA SER A 32 20.01 -5.72 20.06
C SER A 32 18.80 -5.92 20.98
N ARG A 33 18.38 -7.18 21.18
CA ARG A 33 17.23 -7.50 22.04
C ARG A 33 17.41 -6.98 23.46
N GLN A 34 18.61 -7.15 24.04
CA GLN A 34 18.94 -6.64 25.36
C GLN A 34 18.90 -5.12 25.41
N PHE A 35 19.46 -4.42 24.42
CA PHE A 35 19.36 -2.96 24.32
C PHE A 35 17.90 -2.51 24.33
N ASN A 36 17.05 -3.11 23.51
CA ASN A 36 15.64 -2.72 23.41
C ASN A 36 14.86 -2.93 24.72
N VAL A 37 15.11 -4.05 25.42
CA VAL A 37 14.46 -4.35 26.71
C VAL A 37 14.89 -3.37 27.80
N GLU A 38 16.19 -3.14 27.95
CA GLU A 38 16.73 -2.22 28.96
C GLU A 38 16.37 -0.76 28.64
N ARG A 39 16.34 -0.38 27.35
CA ARG A 39 15.89 0.94 26.91
C ARG A 39 14.44 1.17 27.26
N GLN A 40 13.57 0.17 27.04
CA GLN A 40 12.16 0.28 27.41
C GLN A 40 11.96 0.44 28.91
N LYS A 41 12.74 -0.29 29.73
CA LYS A 41 12.72 -0.13 31.20
C LYS A 41 13.17 1.27 31.61
N LEU A 42 14.23 1.79 31.00
CA LEU A 42 14.71 3.14 31.25
C LEU A 42 13.66 4.18 30.87
N PHE A 43 12.98 4.02 29.73
CA PHE A 43 11.93 4.97 29.31
C PHE A 43 10.75 4.98 30.29
N LEU A 44 10.41 3.82 30.85
CA LEU A 44 9.34 3.69 31.83
C LEU A 44 9.64 4.43 33.14
N THR A 45 10.90 4.74 33.49
CA THR A 45 11.18 5.52 34.72
C THR A 45 10.57 6.90 34.61
N VAL A 46 10.79 7.61 33.50
CA VAL A 46 10.19 8.91 33.20
C VAL A 46 8.69 8.78 32.94
N GLN A 47 8.27 7.83 32.11
CA GLN A 47 6.86 7.68 31.74
C GLN A 47 5.99 7.33 32.95
N SER A 48 6.48 6.57 33.93
CA SER A 48 5.72 6.20 35.12
C SER A 48 5.38 7.39 36.03
N GLU A 49 6.20 8.44 36.00
CA GLU A 49 5.97 9.68 36.75
C GLU A 49 5.09 10.67 35.98
N VAL A 50 5.28 10.75 34.66
CA VAL A 50 4.59 11.74 33.80
C VAL A 50 3.18 11.29 33.40
N LEU A 51 3.01 10.04 32.96
CA LEU A 51 1.74 9.55 32.41
C LEU A 51 0.53 9.72 33.37
N PRO A 52 0.64 9.42 34.68
CA PRO A 52 -0.47 9.60 35.61
C PRO A 52 -0.96 11.05 35.73
N ARG A 53 -0.09 12.05 35.53
CA ARG A 53 -0.47 13.47 35.56
C ARG A 53 -1.41 13.86 34.42
N HIS A 54 -1.38 13.09 33.34
CA HIS A 54 -2.17 13.31 32.12
C HIS A 54 -3.28 12.26 31.96
N GLY A 55 -3.59 11.49 33.01
CA GLY A 55 -4.68 10.51 33.00
C GLY A 55 -4.35 9.15 32.38
N PHE A 56 -3.06 8.86 32.14
CA PHE A 56 -2.61 7.57 31.62
C PHE A 56 -1.95 6.73 32.71
N GLN A 57 -1.98 5.40 32.58
CA GLN A 57 -1.28 4.54 33.53
C GLN A 57 0.24 4.66 33.35
N GLY A 58 1.01 4.68 34.44
CA GLY A 58 2.48 4.66 34.43
C GLY A 58 3.07 3.29 34.06
N SER A 59 2.51 2.62 33.06
CA SER A 59 2.83 1.24 32.65
C SER A 59 2.94 1.15 31.13
N PRO A 60 3.50 0.05 30.57
CA PRO A 60 3.52 -0.16 29.12
C PRO A 60 2.14 -0.01 28.47
N LYS A 61 1.08 -0.48 29.14
CA LYS A 61 -0.29 -0.32 28.67
C LYS A 61 -0.71 1.14 28.56
N GLY A 62 -0.35 1.97 29.52
CA GLY A 62 -0.66 3.41 29.47
C GLY A 62 0.14 4.15 28.40
N VAL A 63 1.36 3.70 28.09
CA VAL A 63 2.12 4.20 26.94
C VAL A 63 1.37 3.94 25.62
N PHE A 64 0.83 2.74 25.43
CA PHE A 64 0.02 2.43 24.24
C PHE A 64 -1.25 3.26 24.16
N GLN A 65 -1.96 3.43 25.28
CA GLN A 65 -3.14 4.30 25.35
C GLN A 65 -2.82 5.76 25.03
N MET A 66 -1.67 6.25 25.53
CA MET A 66 -1.18 7.57 25.19
C MET A 66 -0.91 7.70 23.69
N MET A 67 -0.20 6.75 23.08
CA MET A 67 0.12 6.82 21.65
C MET A 67 -1.14 6.84 20.78
N ASP A 68 -2.14 6.02 21.12
CA ASP A 68 -3.45 6.00 20.43
C ASP A 68 -4.19 7.34 20.56
N ALA A 69 -4.26 7.90 21.77
CA ALA A 69 -4.89 9.20 22.02
C ALA A 69 -4.16 10.37 21.33
N LEU A 70 -2.84 10.28 21.18
CA LEU A 70 -2.03 11.31 20.55
C LEU A 70 -2.10 11.27 19.00
N ASN A 71 -2.57 10.18 18.41
CA ASN A 71 -2.64 10.02 16.96
C ASN A 71 -3.50 11.11 16.27
N ALA A 72 -4.55 11.59 16.94
CA ALA A 72 -5.41 12.67 16.44
C ALA A 72 -4.67 14.02 16.27
N PHE A 73 -3.50 14.19 16.89
CA PHE A 73 -2.71 15.43 16.88
C PHE A 73 -1.50 15.36 15.95
N ASN A 74 -1.29 14.25 15.24
CA ASN A 74 -0.15 14.05 14.35
C ASN A 74 -0.05 15.06 13.19
N TYR A 75 -1.12 15.82 12.91
CA TYR A 75 -1.14 16.88 11.90
C TYR A 75 -0.84 18.28 12.45
N SER A 76 -0.72 18.44 13.78
CA SER A 76 -0.38 19.73 14.37
C SER A 76 1.13 19.98 14.25
N GLU A 77 1.50 21.12 13.65
CA GLU A 77 2.89 21.48 13.44
C GLU A 77 3.70 21.54 14.75
N GLU A 78 3.17 22.22 15.78
CA GLU A 78 3.83 22.31 17.10
C GLU A 78 4.01 20.92 17.74
N PHE A 79 3.03 20.03 17.57
CA PHE A 79 3.08 18.66 18.08
C PHE A 79 4.13 17.81 17.34
N GLN A 80 4.27 18.00 16.03
CA GLN A 80 5.30 17.36 15.21
C GLN A 80 6.70 17.85 15.59
N GLN A 81 6.89 19.16 15.76
CA GLN A 81 8.18 19.75 16.15
C GLN A 81 8.66 19.20 17.49
N LEU A 82 7.78 19.15 18.50
CA LEU A 82 8.13 18.62 19.81
C LEU A 82 8.30 17.10 19.81
N GLY A 83 7.49 16.37 19.03
CA GLY A 83 7.66 14.94 18.80
C GLY A 83 8.99 14.60 18.14
N PHE A 84 9.45 15.44 17.21
CA PHE A 84 10.75 15.32 16.56
C PHE A 84 11.90 15.60 17.55
N ALA A 85 11.79 16.66 18.35
CA ALA A 85 12.77 16.97 19.40
C ALA A 85 12.90 15.83 20.42
N LEU A 86 11.77 15.24 20.85
CA LEU A 86 11.72 14.03 21.67
C LEU A 86 12.44 12.85 20.99
N SER A 87 12.18 12.63 19.70
CA SER A 87 12.77 11.51 18.96
C SER A 87 14.29 11.65 18.82
N GLN A 88 14.80 12.87 18.60
CA GLN A 88 16.24 13.15 18.62
C GLN A 88 16.86 12.93 20.00
N LEU A 89 16.22 13.44 21.06
CA LEU A 89 16.68 13.29 22.44
C LEU A 89 16.78 11.82 22.87
N LEU A 90 15.88 10.97 22.36
CA LEU A 90 15.90 9.53 22.58
C LEU A 90 16.82 8.77 21.60
N GLY A 91 17.42 9.48 20.63
CA GLY A 91 18.20 8.97 19.49
C GLY A 91 17.48 7.87 18.74
N LEU A 92 16.22 8.14 18.39
CA LEU A 92 15.42 7.34 17.47
C LEU A 92 15.58 7.80 16.01
N VAL A 93 16.17 9.00 15.80
CA VAL A 93 16.40 9.59 14.49
C VAL A 93 17.81 10.17 14.47
N ASP A 94 18.63 9.72 13.52
CA ASP A 94 20.02 10.16 13.35
C ASP A 94 20.18 11.29 12.32
N SER A 95 19.07 11.86 11.82
CA SER A 95 19.09 12.88 10.76
C SER A 95 18.06 13.99 10.99
N PRO A 96 18.38 15.24 10.57
CA PRO A 96 17.47 16.38 10.66
C PRO A 96 16.16 16.11 9.90
N PRO A 97 15.06 16.82 10.24
CA PRO A 97 13.78 16.56 9.60
C PRO A 97 13.88 16.96 8.12
N PRO A 98 13.31 16.17 7.20
CA PRO A 98 13.24 16.52 5.79
C PRO A 98 12.39 17.78 5.66
N GLY A 99 13.04 18.94 5.53
CA GLY A 99 12.41 20.26 5.52
C GLY A 99 13.38 21.40 5.82
N ALA A 100 14.40 21.18 6.67
CA ALA A 100 15.41 22.20 6.95
C ALA A 100 16.44 22.36 5.81
N GLU A 101 16.69 21.30 5.01
CA GLU A 101 17.55 21.36 3.82
C GLU A 101 16.79 21.73 2.53
N ALA A 102 15.45 21.61 2.53
CA ALA A 102 14.62 21.92 1.37
C ALA A 102 14.60 23.43 1.07
N ALA A 103 14.53 24.27 2.09
CA ALA A 103 14.49 25.74 1.93
C ALA A 103 15.80 26.35 1.37
N ALA A 104 16.93 25.65 1.45
CA ALA A 104 18.21 26.10 0.88
C ALA A 104 18.51 25.49 -0.50
N ALA A 105 17.79 24.43 -0.89
CA ALA A 105 17.95 23.76 -2.18
C ALA A 105 16.96 24.26 -3.24
N GLU A 106 15.86 24.91 -2.83
CA GLU A 106 14.81 25.39 -3.72
C GLU A 106 15.26 26.62 -4.54
N GLU A 107 16.03 27.55 -3.95
CA GLU A 107 16.59 28.71 -4.67
C GLU A 107 17.65 28.33 -5.74
N ALA A 108 18.28 27.16 -5.63
CA ALA A 108 19.28 26.70 -6.60
C ALA A 108 18.69 25.84 -7.75
N GLN A 109 17.43 25.39 -7.61
CA GLN A 109 16.77 24.53 -8.60
C GLN A 109 15.87 25.30 -9.57
N GLU A 110 15.49 26.54 -9.24
CA GLU A 110 14.63 27.37 -10.09
C GLU A 110 15.38 27.90 -11.34
N GLU A 111 16.67 28.24 -11.24
CA GLU A 111 17.49 28.68 -12.38
C GLU A 111 17.84 27.56 -13.38
N VAL A 112 17.77 26.28 -12.98
CA VAL A 112 18.02 25.14 -13.89
C VAL A 112 16.73 24.73 -14.63
N ARG A 113 15.57 25.02 -14.03
CA ARG A 113 14.26 24.59 -14.51
C ARG A 113 13.77 25.38 -15.73
N GLU A 114 14.12 26.66 -15.84
CA GLU A 114 13.79 27.49 -17.01
C GLU A 114 14.61 27.13 -18.27
N ALA A 115 15.72 26.41 -18.15
CA ALA A 115 16.54 26.00 -19.30
C ALA A 115 16.13 24.65 -19.92
N GLU A 116 15.27 23.86 -19.27
CA GLU A 116 14.94 22.49 -19.69
C GLU A 116 13.56 22.36 -20.39
N GLU A 117 12.79 23.45 -20.45
CA GLU A 117 11.40 23.45 -20.94
C GLU A 117 11.26 23.50 -22.48
N GLU A 118 12.38 23.53 -23.23
CA GLU A 118 12.37 23.62 -24.70
C GLU A 118 12.90 22.35 -25.41
N ARG A 119 12.64 21.16 -24.84
CA ARG A 119 13.09 19.88 -25.43
C ARG A 119 11.94 18.98 -25.88
N ALA A 120 12.13 18.44 -27.09
CA ALA A 120 11.25 17.55 -27.85
C ALA A 120 10.46 16.52 -27.01
N PRO A 121 9.25 16.09 -27.48
CA PRO A 121 8.38 15.18 -26.72
C PRO A 121 9.14 13.94 -26.27
N ALA A 122 9.11 13.70 -24.95
CA ALA A 122 9.76 12.54 -24.35
C ALA A 122 9.12 11.26 -24.90
N ALA A 123 9.83 10.57 -25.77
CA ALA A 123 9.40 9.26 -26.24
C ALA A 123 9.42 8.27 -25.06
N ASP A 124 8.35 7.48 -24.95
CA ASP A 124 8.30 6.35 -24.02
C ASP A 124 9.32 5.29 -24.43
N VAL A 125 9.99 4.75 -23.43
CA VAL A 125 11.10 3.82 -23.56
C VAL A 125 10.81 2.60 -22.72
N GLU A 126 10.93 1.43 -23.34
CA GLU A 126 10.97 0.15 -22.64
C GLU A 126 12.38 -0.12 -22.11
N VAL A 127 12.49 -0.36 -20.80
CA VAL A 127 13.74 -0.61 -20.07
C VAL A 127 13.65 -1.96 -19.37
N THR A 128 14.63 -2.81 -19.60
CA THR A 128 14.82 -4.06 -18.86
C THR A 128 15.76 -3.82 -17.68
N VAL A 129 15.26 -4.00 -16.46
CA VAL A 129 16.08 -4.01 -15.24
C VAL A 129 16.37 -5.46 -14.86
N ARG A 130 17.64 -5.83 -14.82
CA ARG A 130 18.08 -7.19 -14.45
C ARG A 130 18.73 -7.20 -13.08
N HIS A 131 18.55 -8.29 -12.34
CA HIS A 131 19.31 -8.48 -11.13
C HIS A 131 20.79 -8.74 -11.48
N ALA A 132 21.75 -8.12 -10.80
CA ALA A 132 23.15 -8.24 -11.21
C ALA A 132 23.76 -9.64 -10.96
N VAL A 133 23.13 -10.43 -10.09
CA VAL A 133 23.63 -11.77 -9.67
C VAL A 133 22.66 -12.89 -10.07
N ARG A 134 21.38 -12.60 -10.17
CA ARG A 134 20.33 -13.60 -10.47
C ARG A 134 19.86 -13.35 -11.91
N GLU A 135 19.42 -14.39 -12.62
CA GLU A 135 18.91 -14.26 -13.99
C GLU A 135 17.46 -13.74 -14.04
N GLU A 136 17.09 -12.87 -13.10
CA GLU A 136 15.75 -12.27 -13.02
C GLU A 136 15.75 -10.92 -13.74
N GLU A 137 14.66 -10.62 -14.43
CA GLU A 137 14.48 -9.34 -15.12
C GLU A 137 13.04 -8.82 -15.04
N VAL A 138 12.91 -7.51 -15.02
CA VAL A 138 11.64 -6.79 -14.98
C VAL A 138 11.67 -5.71 -16.06
N GLN A 139 10.64 -5.69 -16.91
CA GLN A 139 10.47 -4.66 -17.93
C GLN A 139 9.64 -3.49 -17.39
N LEU A 140 10.06 -2.27 -17.68
CA LEU A 140 9.40 -1.02 -17.30
C LEU A 140 9.24 -0.14 -18.53
N THR A 141 8.11 0.58 -18.63
CA THR A 141 7.89 1.59 -19.67
C THR A 141 7.90 2.96 -19.01
N LEU A 142 8.86 3.80 -19.38
CA LEU A 142 9.09 5.12 -18.77
C LEU A 142 9.48 6.13 -19.85
N PRO A 143 9.19 7.44 -19.66
CA PRO A 143 9.65 8.45 -20.59
C PRO A 143 11.18 8.49 -20.62
N SER A 144 11.77 8.73 -21.79
CA SER A 144 13.24 8.82 -21.95
C SER A 144 13.90 9.90 -21.08
N THR A 145 13.13 10.88 -20.60
CA THR A 145 13.55 11.94 -19.67
C THR A 145 13.52 11.50 -18.20
N ALA A 146 12.96 10.33 -17.87
CA ALA A 146 12.92 9.83 -16.50
C ALA A 146 14.32 9.73 -15.89
N THR A 147 14.46 10.03 -14.61
CA THR A 147 15.73 9.89 -13.90
C THR A 147 15.95 8.46 -13.41
N MET A 148 17.18 8.10 -13.05
CA MET A 148 17.48 6.79 -12.46
C MET A 148 16.75 6.58 -11.12
N ARG A 149 16.49 7.67 -10.37
CA ARG A 149 15.57 7.63 -9.23
C ARG A 149 14.17 7.21 -9.65
N GLY A 150 13.61 7.84 -10.69
CA GLY A 150 12.30 7.47 -11.24
C GLY A 150 12.22 6.02 -11.71
N VAL A 151 13.31 5.48 -12.27
CA VAL A 151 13.39 4.04 -12.62
C VAL A 151 13.28 3.17 -11.37
N ARG A 152 13.97 3.50 -10.27
CA ARG A 152 13.85 2.75 -9.00
C ARG A 152 12.47 2.89 -8.39
N GLU A 153 11.84 4.06 -8.45
CA GLU A 153 10.49 4.30 -7.95
C GLU A 153 9.47 3.46 -8.71
N ALA A 154 9.54 3.47 -10.05
CA ALA A 154 8.70 2.63 -10.89
C ALA A 154 8.92 1.14 -10.65
N LEU A 155 10.18 0.72 -10.44
CA LEU A 155 10.51 -0.66 -10.12
C LEU A 155 9.98 -1.06 -8.73
N ALA A 156 10.19 -0.22 -7.72
CA ALA A 156 9.72 -0.43 -6.36
C ALA A 156 8.19 -0.54 -6.32
N ALA A 157 7.50 0.33 -7.05
CA ALA A 157 6.05 0.31 -7.18
C ALA A 157 5.57 -0.97 -7.89
N LYS A 158 6.20 -1.33 -9.03
CA LYS A 158 5.85 -2.53 -9.79
C LYS A 158 6.06 -3.83 -9.00
N LEU A 159 7.09 -3.87 -8.16
CA LEU A 159 7.38 -5.00 -7.29
C LEU A 159 6.65 -4.93 -5.94
N GLY A 160 6.06 -3.78 -5.60
CA GLY A 160 5.61 -3.42 -4.26
C GLY A 160 6.66 -3.67 -3.17
N ARG A 161 7.90 -3.28 -3.46
CA ARG A 161 9.08 -3.47 -2.61
C ARG A 161 9.76 -2.13 -2.34
N PRO A 162 9.42 -1.42 -1.26
CA PRO A 162 10.04 -0.14 -0.94
C PRO A 162 11.53 -0.26 -0.67
N GLU A 163 12.04 -1.46 -0.32
CA GLU A 163 13.48 -1.69 -0.12
C GLU A 163 14.32 -1.46 -1.39
N VAL A 164 13.69 -1.48 -2.58
CA VAL A 164 14.36 -1.12 -3.84
C VAL A 164 14.82 0.34 -3.81
N LEU A 165 14.10 1.24 -3.13
CA LEU A 165 14.50 2.64 -2.96
C LEU A 165 15.57 2.81 -1.89
N GLU A 166 15.42 2.10 -0.77
CA GLU A 166 16.32 2.23 0.38
C GLU A 166 17.70 1.61 0.13
N ARG A 167 17.74 0.45 -0.53
CA ARG A 167 18.95 -0.38 -0.66
C ARG A 167 19.36 -0.62 -2.11
N GLY A 168 18.41 -0.56 -3.03
CA GLY A 168 18.65 -0.81 -4.45
C GLY A 168 19.51 0.26 -5.09
N ARG A 169 20.54 -0.15 -5.83
CA ARG A 169 21.37 0.72 -6.67
C ARG A 169 21.35 0.23 -8.10
N LEU A 170 21.03 1.14 -9.02
CA LEU A 170 21.13 0.88 -10.45
C LEU A 170 22.59 1.01 -10.89
N VAL A 171 23.08 0.01 -11.61
CA VAL A 171 24.48 -0.07 -12.06
C VAL A 171 24.56 -0.45 -13.53
N ARG A 172 25.69 -0.14 -14.15
CA ARG A 172 26.09 -0.65 -15.47
C ARG A 172 27.39 -1.42 -15.37
N ARG A 173 27.63 -2.31 -16.34
CA ARG A 173 28.90 -3.02 -16.46
C ARG A 173 29.83 -2.25 -17.40
N ALA A 174 30.99 -1.83 -16.92
CA ALA A 174 32.02 -1.13 -17.70
C ALA A 174 33.40 -1.70 -17.37
N GLY A 175 34.11 -2.22 -18.37
CA GLY A 175 35.46 -2.77 -18.17
C GLY A 175 35.53 -3.94 -17.17
N GLY A 176 34.48 -4.75 -17.08
CA GLY A 176 34.39 -5.86 -16.11
C GLY A 176 34.01 -5.46 -14.69
N ALA A 177 33.97 -4.16 -14.37
CA ALA A 177 33.49 -3.63 -13.09
C ALA A 177 32.03 -3.15 -13.17
N LEU A 178 31.36 -3.08 -12.02
CA LEU A 178 30.04 -2.46 -11.89
C LEU A 178 30.21 -1.00 -11.47
N THR A 179 29.55 -0.08 -12.18
CA THR A 179 29.54 1.36 -11.88
C THR A 179 28.12 1.81 -11.62
N SER A 180 27.87 2.43 -10.47
CA SER A 180 26.55 2.94 -10.09
C SER A 180 26.18 4.20 -10.87
N PHE A 181 24.91 4.29 -11.26
CA PHE A 181 24.32 5.51 -11.77
C PHE A 181 24.01 6.47 -10.62
N LYS A 182 24.02 7.77 -10.89
CA LYS A 182 23.52 8.79 -9.96
C LYS A 182 22.01 8.91 -10.10
N ASP A 183 21.32 9.18 -9.01
CA ASP A 183 19.85 9.30 -8.98
C ASP A 183 19.30 10.36 -9.94
N ALA A 184 20.01 11.48 -10.08
CA ALA A 184 19.65 12.57 -11.00
C ALA A 184 20.05 12.32 -12.47
N GLU A 185 20.74 11.21 -12.78
CA GLU A 185 21.13 10.91 -14.16
C GLU A 185 19.90 10.53 -14.98
N PRO A 186 19.72 11.07 -16.20
CA PRO A 186 18.57 10.73 -17.05
C PRO A 186 18.72 9.33 -17.65
N LEU A 187 17.59 8.65 -17.83
CA LEU A 187 17.48 7.34 -18.48
C LEU A 187 18.00 7.39 -19.91
N GLY A 188 17.53 8.37 -20.70
CA GLY A 188 17.94 8.63 -22.08
C GLY A 188 17.70 7.44 -23.01
N ALA A 189 18.74 7.06 -23.77
CA ALA A 189 18.69 5.95 -24.72
C ALA A 189 18.99 4.56 -24.10
N ARG A 190 19.09 4.46 -22.77
CA ARG A 190 19.43 3.19 -22.11
C ARG A 190 18.21 2.26 -22.10
N ARG A 191 18.44 0.98 -22.37
CA ARG A 191 17.40 -0.07 -22.43
C ARG A 191 17.68 -1.26 -21.51
N SER A 192 18.91 -1.40 -21.03
CA SER A 192 19.31 -2.48 -20.11
C SER A 192 20.05 -1.87 -18.93
N ILE A 193 19.56 -2.13 -17.73
CA ILE A 193 20.12 -1.64 -16.46
C ILE A 193 20.24 -2.82 -15.49
N LEU A 194 21.27 -2.82 -14.66
CA LEU A 194 21.42 -3.84 -13.60
C LEU A 194 21.02 -3.24 -12.25
N LEU A 195 20.42 -4.04 -11.36
CA LEU A 195 20.13 -3.67 -9.98
C LEU A 195 20.98 -4.52 -9.02
N VAL A 196 21.57 -3.87 -8.01
CA VAL A 196 22.23 -4.51 -6.86
C VAL A 196 21.64 -4.02 -5.54
N GLY A 197 21.83 -4.78 -4.46
CA GLY A 197 21.43 -4.36 -3.10
C GLY A 197 20.05 -4.82 -2.65
N VAL A 198 19.34 -5.59 -3.48
CA VAL A 198 18.11 -6.31 -3.12
C VAL A 198 18.35 -7.81 -3.29
N ASP A 199 17.52 -8.64 -2.67
CA ASP A 199 17.70 -10.10 -2.72
C ASP A 199 17.26 -10.71 -4.06
N ASP A 200 16.13 -10.24 -4.61
CA ASP A 200 15.55 -10.63 -5.89
C ASP A 200 14.70 -9.52 -6.50
N LEU A 201 14.29 -9.74 -7.75
CA LEU A 201 13.30 -8.94 -8.47
C LEU A 201 11.91 -9.60 -8.48
N GLN A 202 11.64 -10.54 -7.56
CA GLN A 202 10.29 -11.05 -7.37
C GLN A 202 9.43 -9.97 -6.70
N PRO A 203 8.15 -9.83 -7.09
CA PRO A 203 7.20 -9.00 -6.35
C PRO A 203 7.16 -9.43 -4.87
N ALA A 204 7.01 -8.48 -3.94
CA ALA A 204 6.88 -8.82 -2.53
C ALA A 204 5.74 -9.82 -2.34
N ALA A 205 5.89 -10.76 -1.40
CA ALA A 205 4.79 -11.62 -0.99
C ALA A 205 3.64 -10.74 -0.45
N GLY A 206 2.62 -10.50 -1.29
CA GLY A 206 1.50 -9.57 -1.04
C GLY A 206 1.43 -8.35 -1.96
N ALA A 207 2.53 -7.97 -2.63
CA ALA A 207 2.54 -6.90 -3.63
C ALA A 207 2.04 -7.34 -5.01
N ALA A 208 2.02 -8.65 -5.27
CA ALA A 208 1.59 -9.21 -6.55
C ALA A 208 0.16 -8.78 -6.96
N HIS A 209 -0.64 -8.23 -6.05
CA HIS A 209 -2.03 -7.87 -6.30
C HIS A 209 -2.39 -6.47 -5.78
N ALA A 210 -1.46 -5.51 -5.81
CA ALA A 210 -1.85 -4.11 -5.67
C ALA A 210 -2.78 -3.75 -6.83
N LEU A 211 -4.09 -3.72 -6.56
CA LEU A 211 -5.07 -3.34 -7.55
C LEU A 211 -4.97 -1.84 -7.81
N THR A 212 -5.14 -1.44 -9.07
CA THR A 212 -5.51 -0.07 -9.39
C THR A 212 -6.97 0.17 -9.00
N ARG A 213 -7.39 1.44 -8.89
CA ARG A 213 -8.78 1.81 -8.59
C ARG A 213 -9.74 1.17 -9.60
N GLU A 214 -9.40 1.26 -10.88
CA GLU A 214 -10.19 0.74 -12.00
C GLU A 214 -10.30 -0.79 -11.95
N GLN A 215 -9.20 -1.48 -11.62
CA GLN A 215 -9.21 -2.93 -11.43
C GLN A 215 -10.04 -3.35 -10.21
N ALA A 216 -9.98 -2.59 -9.11
CA ALA A 216 -10.77 -2.87 -7.91
C ALA A 216 -12.28 -2.74 -8.18
N LEU A 217 -12.70 -1.69 -8.88
CA LEU A 217 -14.09 -1.51 -9.32
C LEU A 217 -14.53 -2.58 -10.33
N SER A 218 -13.67 -2.93 -11.29
CA SER A 218 -13.97 -3.99 -12.27
C SER A 218 -14.14 -5.34 -11.58
N LEU A 219 -13.28 -5.66 -10.61
CA LEU A 219 -13.40 -6.87 -9.79
C LEU A 219 -14.71 -6.90 -9.00
N GLN A 220 -15.13 -5.79 -8.38
CA GLN A 220 -16.43 -5.69 -7.72
C GLN A 220 -17.60 -5.92 -8.68
N ARG A 221 -17.55 -5.35 -9.89
CA ARG A 221 -18.58 -5.53 -10.93
C ARG A 221 -18.68 -6.99 -11.40
N ASP A 222 -17.55 -7.64 -11.66
CA ASP A 222 -17.52 -9.05 -12.09
C ASP A 222 -18.04 -10.00 -11.00
N LEU A 223 -17.64 -9.77 -9.74
CA LEU A 223 -18.23 -10.49 -8.59
C LEU A 223 -19.74 -10.23 -8.51
N GLY A 224 -20.14 -8.99 -8.75
CA GLY A 224 -21.52 -8.56 -8.79
C GLY A 224 -22.37 -9.31 -9.79
N ALA A 225 -21.92 -9.37 -11.04
CA ALA A 225 -22.56 -10.13 -12.11
C ALA A 225 -22.69 -11.61 -11.76
N GLY A 226 -21.64 -12.21 -11.18
CA GLY A 226 -21.68 -13.60 -10.75
C GLY A 226 -22.66 -13.85 -9.58
N PHE A 227 -22.75 -12.93 -8.63
CA PHE A 227 -23.69 -13.03 -7.51
C PHE A 227 -25.12 -12.65 -7.90
N SER A 228 -25.34 -11.80 -8.90
CA SER A 228 -26.69 -11.44 -9.38
C SER A 228 -27.28 -12.49 -10.32
N ALA A 229 -26.46 -13.41 -10.86
CA ALA A 229 -26.91 -14.47 -11.75
C ALA A 229 -28.04 -15.33 -11.13
N GLU A 230 -29.07 -15.64 -11.93
CA GLU A 230 -30.27 -16.37 -11.48
C GLU A 230 -29.92 -17.71 -10.82
N GLY A 231 -28.97 -18.45 -11.41
CA GLY A 231 -28.52 -19.73 -10.87
C GLY A 231 -27.84 -19.63 -9.49
N PHE A 232 -27.17 -18.51 -9.20
CA PHE A 232 -26.60 -18.25 -7.87
C PHE A 232 -27.70 -17.89 -6.87
N GLN A 233 -28.56 -16.94 -7.24
CA GLN A 233 -29.65 -16.45 -6.39
C GLN A 233 -30.67 -17.55 -6.05
N GLY A 234 -31.01 -18.42 -7.00
CA GLY A 234 -31.86 -19.59 -6.76
C GLY A 234 -31.28 -20.54 -5.71
N LYS A 235 -29.98 -20.88 -5.82
CA LYS A 235 -29.27 -21.70 -4.82
C LYS A 235 -29.21 -21.04 -3.46
N LEU A 236 -28.97 -19.73 -3.41
CA LEU A 236 -28.93 -18.98 -2.16
C LEU A 236 -30.30 -18.99 -1.45
N SER A 237 -31.39 -18.75 -2.18
CA SER A 237 -32.75 -18.82 -1.65
C SER A 237 -33.12 -20.23 -1.19
N GLU A 238 -32.70 -21.28 -1.90
CA GLU A 238 -32.90 -22.66 -1.45
C GLU A 238 -32.17 -22.95 -0.13
N LEU A 239 -30.90 -22.51 -0.01
CA LEU A 239 -30.13 -22.64 1.23
C LEU A 239 -30.80 -21.91 2.40
N GLN A 240 -31.32 -20.69 2.17
CA GLN A 240 -32.06 -19.93 3.19
C GLN A 240 -33.30 -20.70 3.65
N ARG A 241 -34.08 -21.27 2.73
CA ARG A 241 -35.28 -22.07 3.04
C ARG A 241 -34.95 -23.34 3.83
N LEU A 242 -33.86 -24.04 3.48
CA LEU A 242 -33.50 -25.33 4.07
C LEU A 242 -32.90 -25.22 5.47
N HIS A 243 -32.13 -24.15 5.72
CA HIS A 243 -31.31 -24.06 6.93
C HIS A 243 -31.65 -22.86 7.82
N GLY A 244 -32.40 -21.88 7.33
CA GLY A 244 -32.63 -20.61 8.01
C GLY A 244 -31.38 -19.73 8.04
N THR A 245 -31.56 -18.41 7.92
CA THR A 245 -30.46 -17.43 7.77
C THR A 245 -29.51 -17.36 8.98
N ALA A 246 -30.00 -17.70 10.18
CA ALA A 246 -29.21 -17.65 11.40
C ALA A 246 -28.34 -18.90 11.65
N SER A 247 -28.60 -20.02 10.94
CA SER A 247 -27.93 -21.28 11.26
C SER A 247 -26.45 -21.30 10.83
N GLY A 248 -25.61 -21.98 11.62
CA GLY A 248 -24.21 -22.19 11.25
C GLY A 248 -24.05 -22.96 9.93
N LYS A 249 -24.96 -23.90 9.63
CA LYS A 249 -24.97 -24.66 8.39
C LYS A 249 -25.26 -23.76 7.17
N PHE A 250 -26.21 -22.84 7.28
CA PHE A 250 -26.46 -21.84 6.24
C PHE A 250 -25.20 -20.99 5.97
N LYS A 251 -24.54 -20.48 7.02
CA LYS A 251 -23.32 -19.68 6.87
C LYS A 251 -22.21 -20.44 6.13
N ALA A 252 -22.01 -21.72 6.47
CA ALA A 252 -20.99 -22.56 5.83
C ALA A 252 -21.31 -22.86 4.35
N GLU A 253 -22.53 -23.27 4.03
CA GLU A 253 -22.93 -23.55 2.64
C GLU A 253 -22.99 -22.28 1.78
N ARG A 254 -23.43 -21.15 2.35
CA ARG A 254 -23.37 -19.83 1.69
C ARG A 254 -21.93 -19.45 1.33
N GLN A 255 -20.97 -19.67 2.24
CA GLN A 255 -19.55 -19.39 1.95
C GLN A 255 -19.03 -20.26 0.80
N LYS A 256 -19.40 -21.54 0.75
CA LYS A 256 -19.03 -22.42 -0.38
C LYS A 256 -19.66 -21.96 -1.69
N LEU A 257 -20.91 -21.54 -1.66
CA LEU A 257 -21.62 -20.99 -2.82
C LEU A 257 -20.95 -19.69 -3.31
N ALA A 258 -20.62 -18.76 -2.41
CA ALA A 258 -19.89 -17.54 -2.77
C ALA A 258 -18.52 -17.86 -3.39
N LEU A 259 -17.80 -18.83 -2.83
CA LEU A 259 -16.52 -19.28 -3.36
C LEU A 259 -16.61 -19.89 -4.77
N SER A 260 -17.76 -20.41 -5.21
CA SER A 260 -17.89 -20.91 -6.58
C SER A 260 -17.81 -19.79 -7.61
N VAL A 261 -18.38 -18.62 -7.32
CA VAL A 261 -18.26 -17.43 -8.18
C VAL A 261 -16.85 -16.86 -8.08
N GLN A 262 -16.33 -16.70 -6.85
CA GLN A 262 -15.00 -16.14 -6.62
C GLN A 262 -13.89 -16.97 -7.29
N ARG A 263 -14.06 -18.30 -7.39
CA ARG A 263 -13.14 -19.19 -8.12
C ARG A 263 -12.95 -18.86 -9.58
N GLU A 264 -13.99 -18.36 -10.24
CA GLU A 264 -13.95 -18.01 -11.67
C GLU A 264 -13.47 -16.58 -11.89
N VAL A 265 -13.77 -15.68 -10.95
CA VAL A 265 -13.45 -14.24 -11.07
C VAL A 265 -12.05 -13.91 -10.57
N LEU A 266 -11.67 -14.37 -9.38
CA LEU A 266 -10.42 -13.97 -8.71
C LEU A 266 -9.15 -14.18 -9.56
N PRO A 267 -8.97 -15.32 -10.27
CA PRO A 267 -7.79 -15.55 -11.09
C PRO A 267 -7.59 -14.51 -12.21
N ARG A 268 -8.66 -13.87 -12.69
CA ARG A 268 -8.57 -12.82 -13.73
C ARG A 268 -7.87 -11.55 -13.23
N TYR A 269 -7.87 -11.35 -11.91
CA TYR A 269 -7.27 -10.21 -11.23
C TYR A 269 -5.99 -10.59 -10.47
N GLY A 270 -5.44 -11.77 -10.75
CA GLY A 270 -4.21 -12.27 -10.15
C GLY A 270 -4.40 -13.00 -8.82
N PHE A 271 -5.59 -13.01 -8.22
CA PHE A 271 -5.83 -13.68 -6.93
C PHE A 271 -6.11 -15.17 -7.11
N GLU A 272 -5.74 -15.97 -6.13
CA GLU A 272 -6.11 -17.39 -6.11
C GLU A 272 -7.64 -17.56 -5.97
N GLY A 273 -8.25 -18.49 -6.71
CA GLY A 273 -9.65 -18.90 -6.56
C GLY A 273 -9.93 -19.68 -5.27
N SER A 274 -9.40 -19.25 -4.14
CA SER A 274 -9.45 -19.95 -2.86
C SER A 274 -9.87 -19.01 -1.74
N ALA A 275 -10.13 -19.56 -0.54
CA ALA A 275 -10.36 -18.73 0.64
C ALA A 275 -9.16 -17.83 0.97
N ARG A 276 -7.94 -18.27 0.63
CA ARG A 276 -6.71 -17.49 0.81
C ARG A 276 -6.72 -16.29 -0.15
N GLY A 277 -7.01 -16.50 -1.42
CA GLY A 277 -7.09 -15.41 -2.40
C GLY A 277 -8.21 -14.41 -2.11
N VAL A 278 -9.32 -14.84 -1.49
CA VAL A 278 -10.34 -13.89 -0.98
C VAL A 278 -9.75 -12.98 0.11
N LEU A 279 -8.96 -13.52 1.04
CA LEU A 279 -8.31 -12.71 2.08
C LEU A 279 -7.30 -11.74 1.47
N ASP A 280 -6.53 -12.18 0.47
CA ASP A 280 -5.57 -11.33 -0.23
C ASP A 280 -6.28 -10.23 -1.03
N MET A 281 -7.42 -10.54 -1.67
CA MET A 281 -8.28 -9.54 -2.30
C MET A 281 -8.78 -8.50 -1.30
N MET A 282 -9.25 -8.93 -0.12
CA MET A 282 -9.71 -7.99 0.91
C MET A 282 -8.58 -7.07 1.40
N GLN A 283 -7.34 -7.57 1.48
CA GLN A 283 -6.18 -6.73 1.80
C GLN A 283 -5.86 -5.74 0.67
N ALA A 284 -5.93 -6.19 -0.58
CA ALA A 284 -5.75 -5.35 -1.76
C ALA A 284 -6.81 -4.25 -1.90
N PHE A 285 -7.99 -4.44 -1.31
CA PHE A 285 -9.05 -3.43 -1.26
C PHE A 285 -8.85 -2.34 -0.21
N ALA A 286 -7.97 -2.53 0.77
CA ALA A 286 -7.79 -1.59 1.88
C ALA A 286 -7.53 -0.12 1.46
N PRO A 287 -6.73 0.17 0.41
CA PRO A 287 -6.50 1.54 -0.06
C PRO A 287 -7.77 2.24 -0.59
N PHE A 288 -8.80 1.50 -0.99
CA PHE A 288 -10.04 2.03 -1.58
C PHE A 288 -11.17 2.18 -0.56
N ASN A 289 -10.93 1.90 0.72
CA ASN A 289 -11.96 2.00 1.75
C ASN A 289 -12.52 3.42 1.96
N ALA A 290 -11.86 4.46 1.45
CA ALA A 290 -12.34 5.84 1.48
C ALA A 290 -13.01 6.28 0.17
N ASP A 291 -13.01 5.44 -0.88
CA ASP A 291 -13.61 5.76 -2.18
C ASP A 291 -15.14 5.50 -2.15
N GLU A 292 -15.93 6.54 -2.39
CA GLU A 292 -17.39 6.48 -2.28
C GLU A 292 -18.03 5.52 -3.30
N GLU A 293 -17.52 5.48 -4.53
CA GLU A 293 -18.01 4.58 -5.58
C GLU A 293 -17.72 3.12 -5.20
N PHE A 294 -16.50 2.85 -4.73
CA PHE A 294 -16.07 1.54 -4.27
C PHE A 294 -16.90 1.06 -3.06
N GLN A 295 -17.23 1.96 -2.13
CA GLN A 295 -18.12 1.67 -1.01
C GLN A 295 -19.54 1.36 -1.48
N ALA A 296 -20.08 2.13 -2.42
CA ALA A 296 -21.42 1.92 -2.96
C ALA A 296 -21.55 0.53 -3.63
N TYR A 297 -20.57 0.13 -4.44
CA TYR A 297 -20.53 -1.22 -5.01
C TYR A 297 -20.33 -2.31 -3.95
N GLY A 298 -19.51 -2.05 -2.93
CA GLY A 298 -19.33 -2.97 -1.80
C GLY A 298 -20.63 -3.24 -1.04
N ALA A 299 -21.41 -2.19 -0.77
CA ALA A 299 -22.72 -2.30 -0.12
C ALA A 299 -23.72 -3.08 -0.99
N TRP A 300 -23.74 -2.83 -2.30
CA TRP A 300 -24.59 -3.56 -3.24
C TRP A 300 -24.21 -5.06 -3.32
N LEU A 301 -22.93 -5.40 -3.37
CA LEU A 301 -22.45 -6.79 -3.30
C LEU A 301 -22.90 -7.49 -2.01
N GLU A 302 -22.79 -6.79 -0.88
CA GLU A 302 -23.23 -7.32 0.40
C GLU A 302 -24.73 -7.61 0.42
N GLN A 303 -25.56 -6.76 -0.20
CA GLN A 303 -26.99 -7.01 -0.36
C GLN A 303 -27.27 -8.27 -1.20
N LEU A 304 -26.56 -8.46 -2.32
CA LEU A 304 -26.71 -9.65 -3.16
C LEU A 304 -26.39 -10.96 -2.41
N ILE A 305 -25.39 -10.93 -1.53
CA ILE A 305 -24.92 -12.12 -0.79
C ILE A 305 -25.76 -12.37 0.48
N ARG A 306 -26.23 -11.31 1.15
CA ARG A 306 -27.05 -11.44 2.37
C ARG A 306 -28.49 -11.78 2.04
N ARG A 307 -29.05 -11.14 1.01
CA ARG A 307 -30.47 -11.11 0.65
C ARG A 307 -31.38 -11.19 1.88
N GLU A 308 -31.25 -10.21 2.77
CA GLU A 308 -32.43 -9.72 3.49
C GLU A 308 -33.29 -9.03 2.43
N ALA A 309 -34.58 -9.38 2.36
CA ALA A 309 -35.48 -8.70 1.44
C ALA A 309 -35.36 -7.18 1.67
N PRO A 310 -35.13 -6.37 0.62
CA PRO A 310 -35.09 -4.93 0.81
C PRO A 310 -36.43 -4.48 1.44
N PRO A 311 -36.43 -3.52 2.39
CA PRO A 311 -37.65 -2.81 2.71
C PRO A 311 -38.22 -2.23 1.39
N PRO A 312 -39.54 -2.29 1.16
CA PRO A 312 -40.15 -2.20 -0.17
C PRO A 312 -39.99 -0.88 -0.96
N GLU A 313 -39.06 0.03 -0.65
CA GLU A 313 -39.03 1.39 -1.22
C GLU A 313 -37.63 1.97 -1.51
N ALA A 314 -36.56 1.18 -1.66
CA ALA A 314 -35.25 1.74 -2.03
C ALA A 314 -35.14 1.95 -3.56
N GLU A 315 -35.03 3.23 -3.94
CA GLU A 315 -34.79 3.77 -5.27
C GLU A 315 -33.65 3.08 -6.04
N ALA A 316 -33.79 3.10 -7.37
CA ALA A 316 -32.92 2.55 -8.41
C ALA A 316 -31.46 2.28 -8.01
N ALA A 317 -31.01 1.04 -8.26
CA ALA A 317 -29.58 0.71 -8.31
C ALA A 317 -28.84 1.75 -9.17
N PRO A 318 -27.57 2.10 -8.86
CA PRO A 318 -26.77 2.89 -9.77
C PRO A 318 -26.79 2.19 -11.13
N ASP A 319 -27.23 2.90 -12.18
CA ASP A 319 -27.34 2.38 -13.54
C ASP A 319 -26.09 1.57 -13.85
N GLY A 320 -26.23 0.24 -13.86
CA GLY A 320 -25.15 -0.65 -14.23
C GLY A 320 -24.68 -0.23 -15.63
N PRO A 321 -23.37 -0.22 -15.92
CA PRO A 321 -22.90 0.14 -17.24
C PRO A 321 -23.60 -0.77 -18.26
N ALA A 322 -24.37 -0.15 -19.15
CA ALA A 322 -25.07 -0.83 -20.21
C ALA A 322 -24.09 -1.73 -20.95
N GLU A 323 -24.34 -3.03 -20.90
CA GLU A 323 -23.64 -4.04 -21.66
C GLU A 323 -23.66 -3.59 -23.14
N PRO A 324 -22.51 -3.38 -23.81
CA PRO A 324 -22.50 -3.06 -25.22
C PRO A 324 -23.07 -4.27 -25.95
N ALA A 325 -24.32 -4.14 -26.41
CA ALA A 325 -25.03 -5.14 -27.17
C ALA A 325 -24.11 -5.68 -28.27
N ALA A 326 -23.78 -6.97 -28.17
CA ALA A 326 -23.06 -7.69 -29.20
C ALA A 326 -23.84 -7.53 -30.51
N ALA A 327 -23.25 -6.79 -31.45
CA ALA A 327 -23.79 -6.65 -32.79
C ALA A 327 -23.83 -8.01 -33.46
N GLU A 328 -25.01 -8.62 -33.51
CA GLU A 328 -25.31 -9.76 -34.37
C GLU A 328 -24.99 -9.39 -35.82
N ALA A 329 -24.02 -10.10 -36.40
CA ALA A 329 -23.73 -10.04 -37.82
C ALA A 329 -24.93 -10.59 -38.63
N PRO A 330 -25.37 -9.90 -39.70
CA PRO A 330 -26.46 -10.40 -40.53
C PRO A 330 -26.00 -11.64 -41.30
N GLN A 331 -26.73 -12.74 -41.10
CA GLN A 331 -26.64 -13.92 -41.96
C GLN A 331 -27.07 -13.54 -43.38
N GLY A 332 -26.12 -13.56 -44.31
CA GLY A 332 -26.35 -13.37 -45.73
C GLY A 332 -27.24 -14.50 -46.27
N ALA A 333 -28.47 -14.14 -46.65
CA ALA A 333 -29.29 -14.91 -47.56
C ALA A 333 -28.73 -14.76 -48.99
N ALA A 334 -28.26 -15.86 -49.58
CA ALA A 334 -28.01 -15.96 -51.01
C ALA A 334 -28.96 -17.02 -51.59
N ALA A 335 -30.07 -16.55 -52.13
CA ALA A 335 -30.96 -17.32 -52.98
C ALA A 335 -30.59 -17.10 -54.46
N ALA A 336 -30.51 -18.23 -55.16
CA ALA A 336 -30.75 -18.50 -56.58
C ALA A 336 -31.24 -17.36 -57.50
N ALA A 337 -30.63 -17.23 -58.69
CA ALA A 337 -31.26 -17.40 -60.01
C ALA A 337 -30.31 -16.92 -61.14
N GLY A 338 -30.24 -17.67 -62.24
CA GLY A 338 -29.56 -17.25 -63.47
C GLY A 338 -29.31 -18.39 -64.45
N GLU A 339 -30.38 -18.89 -65.08
CA GLU A 339 -30.37 -19.37 -66.48
C GLU A 339 -30.46 -18.16 -67.43
#